data_AF-A0A8B8EBI4-F1
#
_entry.id   AF-A0A8B8EBI4-F1
#
_cell.length_a   1.000
_cell.length_b   1.000
_cell.length_c   1.000
_cell.angle_alpha   90.00
_cell.angle_beta   90.00
_cell.angle_gamma   90.00
#
_symmetry.space_group_name_H-M   'P 1'
#
loop_
_entity.id
_entity.type
_entity.pdbx_description
1 polymer ?
#
loop_
_entity_poly.entity_id
_entity_poly.type
_entity_poly.pdbx_seq_one_letter_code
_entity_poly.pdbx_strand_id
1 'polypeptide(L)'
;MSLEEFRGIMILNILLIIVFSVQAQNQVCNDKARNCADYGQRVCQPPYDTWGRQNCPLFCGFCTGTTFSPQTTLSSSPEPCVDKIRNCADYGQTICNNSSYTPWAARNCRYYCRHCSSEELSKADLKPASQDCKDKRSNCKEYGQRICEDPYKKWGQEYCPLFCGFCSDCKDKRSNCADYGKSICREPYNKWGREYCPLYCGFCQASATRPLNTTHTPSMSSLSTTSIPRQSTVPTPTTKATTTTQTTTTTPKPSTTKGFTTVPQSTTKVTTTTPTPTFITATSAARSTSPSISWSTPTSTAAVTTTCVDKRTDCIQYGQSICTIPDYSAWVLQNCRYFCRQCTDEQLAAVDAMTTTISPENCVDKVSCRNYSPTVCTQYHEWAMDNCALFCNFCKGKCVDKISNCNMYGRDACSKYRPWAEDNCSAYCQFCTGDSGNTTSAQP
;
A
#
# COMPACT_ATOMS: atom_id res chain seq x y z
N MET A 1 67.88 -8.23 26.49
CA MET A 1 66.91 -9.16 27.09
C MET A 1 67.59 -10.50 27.30
N SER A 2 67.30 -11.17 28.41
CA SER A 2 67.73 -12.55 28.69
C SER A 2 66.76 -13.58 28.10
N LEU A 3 67.17 -14.85 28.06
CA LEU A 3 66.32 -15.95 27.58
C LEU A 3 65.08 -16.16 28.47
N GLU A 4 65.18 -15.81 29.75
CA GLU A 4 64.09 -15.90 30.73
C GLU A 4 62.98 -14.87 30.46
N GLU A 5 63.34 -13.63 30.10
CA GLU A 5 62.35 -12.60 29.73
C GLU A 5 61.54 -13.02 28.49
N PHE A 6 62.19 -13.65 27.52
CA PHE A 6 61.52 -14.14 26.31
C PHE A 6 60.54 -15.28 26.60
N ARG A 7 60.87 -16.16 27.56
CA ARG A 7 59.98 -17.21 28.04
C ARG A 7 58.75 -16.66 28.76
N GLY A 8 58.93 -15.66 29.62
CA GLY A 8 57.83 -14.98 30.31
C GLY A 8 56.82 -14.37 29.33
N ILE A 9 57.30 -13.64 28.32
CA ILE A 9 56.44 -13.01 27.30
C ILE A 9 55.70 -14.05 26.45
N MET A 10 56.37 -15.14 26.06
CA MET A 10 55.73 -16.25 25.30
C MET A 10 54.60 -16.90 26.10
N ILE A 11 54.84 -17.26 27.37
CA ILE A 11 53.83 -17.90 28.24
C ILE A 11 52.64 -16.96 28.48
N LEU A 12 52.90 -15.67 28.72
CA LEU A 12 51.83 -14.69 28.93
C LEU A 12 50.93 -14.51 27.70
N ASN A 13 51.52 -14.50 26.49
CA ASN A 13 50.75 -14.44 25.24
C ASN A 13 49.93 -15.71 25.00
N ILE A 14 50.49 -16.90 25.26
CA ILE A 14 49.77 -18.18 25.13
C ILE A 14 48.58 -18.23 26.11
N LEU A 15 48.77 -17.80 27.37
CA LEU A 15 47.68 -17.71 28.35
C LEU A 15 46.59 -16.71 27.95
N LEU A 16 46.97 -15.54 27.40
CA LEU A 16 46.02 -14.58 26.85
C LEU A 16 45.17 -15.17 25.70
N ILE A 17 45.81 -15.87 24.75
CA ILE A 17 45.12 -16.53 23.63
C ILE A 17 44.14 -17.60 24.13
N ILE A 18 44.53 -18.40 25.13
CA ILE A 18 43.66 -19.41 25.75
C ILE A 18 42.46 -18.75 26.45
N VAL A 19 42.68 -17.70 27.25
CA VAL A 19 41.61 -17.00 27.98
C VAL A 19 40.60 -16.35 27.01
N PHE A 20 41.07 -15.71 25.94
CA PHE A 20 40.18 -15.15 24.91
C PHE A 20 39.39 -16.24 24.13
N SER A 21 39.95 -17.43 23.97
CA SER A 21 39.29 -18.54 23.25
C SER A 21 38.12 -19.16 24.03
N VAL A 22 38.17 -19.17 25.36
CA VAL A 22 37.17 -19.86 26.21
C VAL A 22 35.84 -19.09 26.32
N GLN A 23 35.84 -17.77 26.17
CA GLN A 23 34.60 -16.96 26.31
C GLN A 23 33.61 -17.11 25.13
N ALA A 24 33.98 -17.77 24.04
CA ALA A 24 33.18 -17.84 22.82
C ALA A 24 32.07 -18.92 22.82
N GLN A 25 32.13 -19.92 23.72
CA GLN A 25 31.38 -21.17 23.55
C GLN A 25 30.04 -21.28 24.30
N ASN A 26 29.50 -20.19 24.87
CA ASN A 26 28.23 -20.25 25.62
C ASN A 26 27.27 -19.06 25.38
N GLN A 27 27.22 -18.52 24.15
CA GLN A 27 26.07 -17.70 23.77
C GLN A 27 24.86 -18.61 23.51
N VAL A 28 23.81 -18.44 24.32
CA VAL A 28 22.50 -19.04 24.06
C VAL A 28 21.98 -18.53 22.72
N CYS A 29 21.74 -19.45 21.79
CA CYS A 29 21.44 -19.13 20.40
C CYS A 29 20.02 -18.58 20.23
N ASN A 30 19.89 -17.26 20.39
CA ASN A 30 18.64 -16.51 20.33
C ASN A 30 18.69 -15.43 19.25
N ASP A 31 17.53 -15.05 18.74
CA ASP A 31 17.38 -13.87 17.88
C ASP A 31 17.60 -12.58 18.69
N LYS A 32 18.48 -11.70 18.20
CA LYS A 32 18.74 -10.37 18.78
C LYS A 32 17.70 -9.35 18.30
N ALA A 33 17.22 -9.51 17.06
CA ALA A 33 16.14 -8.70 16.50
C ALA A 33 14.78 -9.35 16.83
N ARG A 34 13.89 -8.62 17.52
CA ARG A 34 12.56 -9.12 17.92
C ARG A 34 11.60 -9.37 16.74
N ASN A 35 11.97 -8.93 15.55
CA ASN A 35 11.14 -8.89 14.34
C ASN A 35 11.73 -9.71 13.17
N CYS A 36 12.58 -10.71 13.44
CA CYS A 36 13.18 -11.58 12.42
C CYS A 36 12.16 -12.13 11.40
N ALA A 37 11.00 -12.56 11.91
CA ALA A 37 9.92 -13.08 11.08
C ALA A 37 9.25 -12.05 10.15
N ASP A 38 9.44 -10.74 10.36
CA ASP A 38 8.93 -9.68 9.47
C ASP A 38 9.85 -9.42 8.28
N TYR A 39 11.14 -9.77 8.37
CA TYR A 39 12.06 -9.78 7.22
C TYR A 39 11.91 -11.04 6.35
N GLY A 40 11.35 -12.11 6.92
CA GLY A 40 11.06 -13.37 6.22
C GLY A 40 12.30 -14.17 5.81
N GLN A 41 12.08 -15.29 5.12
CA GLN A 41 13.13 -16.24 4.70
C GLN A 41 14.30 -15.62 3.91
N ARG A 42 14.08 -14.49 3.21
CA ARG A 42 15.14 -13.79 2.46
C ARG A 42 16.27 -13.27 3.36
N VAL A 43 16.00 -13.03 4.65
CA VAL A 43 17.02 -12.58 5.61
C VAL A 43 18.02 -13.68 5.98
N CYS A 44 17.71 -14.92 5.64
CA CYS A 44 18.51 -16.12 5.87
C CYS A 44 19.32 -16.54 4.62
N GLN A 45 19.27 -15.76 3.54
CA GLN A 45 19.90 -16.05 2.25
C GLN A 45 20.82 -14.91 1.81
N PRO A 46 21.85 -15.16 0.99
CA PRO A 46 22.70 -14.10 0.43
C PRO A 46 21.87 -13.04 -0.32
N PRO A 47 22.21 -11.73 -0.22
CA PRO A 47 23.37 -11.17 0.48
C PRO A 47 23.16 -10.94 2.00
N TYR A 48 22.01 -11.31 2.55
CA TYR A 48 21.61 -10.95 3.92
C TYR A 48 21.97 -11.99 4.99
N ASP A 49 22.36 -13.21 4.61
CA ASP A 49 22.64 -14.32 5.53
C ASP A 49 23.65 -13.94 6.64
N THR A 50 24.63 -13.10 6.34
CA THR A 50 25.63 -12.60 7.29
C THR A 50 24.98 -11.74 8.38
N TRP A 51 23.99 -10.91 8.03
CA TRP A 51 23.17 -10.18 9.02
C TRP A 51 22.21 -11.13 9.74
N GLY A 52 21.64 -12.12 9.03
CA GLY A 52 20.78 -13.17 9.57
C GLY A 52 21.48 -13.99 10.67
N ARG A 53 22.72 -14.43 10.45
CA ARG A 53 23.56 -15.11 11.45
C ARG A 53 23.82 -14.26 12.69
N GLN A 54 23.93 -12.94 12.52
CA GLN A 54 24.22 -12.03 13.63
C GLN A 54 22.99 -11.64 14.45
N ASN A 55 21.81 -11.53 13.82
CA ASN A 55 20.62 -10.92 14.42
C ASN A 55 19.42 -11.86 14.51
N CYS A 56 19.35 -12.88 13.65
CA CYS A 56 18.26 -13.84 13.51
C CYS A 56 18.73 -15.31 13.41
N PRO A 57 19.75 -15.78 14.18
CA PRO A 57 20.29 -17.13 14.03
C PRO A 57 19.30 -18.24 14.38
N LEU A 58 18.32 -17.98 15.25
CA LEU A 58 17.31 -18.97 15.65
C LEU A 58 16.20 -19.03 14.60
N PHE A 59 15.64 -17.88 14.19
CA PHE A 59 14.66 -17.81 13.09
C PHE A 59 15.19 -18.40 11.78
N CYS A 60 16.47 -18.18 11.47
CA CYS A 60 17.11 -18.71 10.26
C CYS A 60 17.64 -20.15 10.38
N GLY A 61 17.47 -20.83 11.53
CA GLY A 61 17.95 -22.20 11.73
C GLY A 61 19.48 -22.36 11.70
N PHE A 62 20.24 -21.28 11.88
CA PHE A 62 21.71 -21.32 11.96
C PHE A 62 22.21 -21.89 13.31
N CYS A 63 21.33 -22.05 14.30
CA CYS A 63 21.58 -22.69 15.59
C CYS A 63 21.69 -24.23 15.50
N THR A 64 22.70 -24.76 14.81
CA THR A 64 22.85 -26.22 14.56
C THR A 64 23.54 -27.03 15.67
N GLY A 65 23.92 -26.40 16.79
CA GLY A 65 24.86 -26.97 17.78
C GLY A 65 24.32 -27.22 19.19
N THR A 66 23.01 -27.11 19.45
CA THR A 66 22.48 -27.30 20.82
C THR A 66 21.06 -27.86 20.81
N THR A 67 20.79 -28.79 21.73
CA THR A 67 19.51 -29.51 21.85
C THR A 67 18.43 -28.64 22.51
N PHE A 68 17.99 -27.58 21.82
CA PHE A 68 16.96 -26.68 22.30
C PHE A 68 15.61 -27.40 22.40
N SER A 69 15.21 -27.73 23.63
CA SER A 69 13.80 -28.00 23.92
C SER A 69 13.00 -26.73 23.62
N PRO A 70 11.97 -26.76 22.77
CA PRO A 70 11.32 -25.55 22.27
C PRO A 70 10.46 -24.90 23.35
N GLN A 71 11.08 -24.02 24.14
CA GLN A 71 10.41 -23.26 25.20
C GLN A 71 9.58 -22.10 24.60
N THR A 72 8.56 -22.48 23.82
CA THR A 72 7.54 -21.57 23.29
C THR A 72 6.83 -20.92 24.47
N THR A 73 7.18 -19.68 24.76
CA THR A 73 6.55 -18.88 25.82
C THR A 73 5.16 -18.44 25.36
N LEU A 74 4.18 -19.35 25.47
CA LEU A 74 2.77 -19.04 25.27
C LEU A 74 2.36 -17.93 26.23
N SER A 75 2.25 -16.70 25.72
CA SER A 75 1.51 -15.64 26.39
C SER A 75 0.06 -16.10 26.50
N SER A 76 -0.41 -16.36 27.71
CA SER A 76 -1.65 -17.11 27.98
C SER A 76 -2.95 -16.34 27.75
N SER A 77 -2.89 -15.19 27.07
CA SER A 77 -4.04 -14.43 26.61
C SER A 77 -4.07 -14.44 25.08
N PRO A 78 -5.16 -14.92 24.44
CA PRO A 78 -5.27 -14.86 22.97
C PRO A 78 -5.25 -13.41 22.51
N GLU A 79 -4.28 -13.07 21.66
CA GLU A 79 -4.15 -11.72 21.10
C GLU A 79 -5.43 -11.36 20.35
N PRO A 80 -6.02 -10.16 20.55
CA PRO A 80 -7.30 -9.80 19.94
C PRO A 80 -7.25 -9.83 18.41
N CYS A 81 -8.33 -10.35 17.80
CA CYS A 81 -8.53 -10.34 16.36
C CYS A 81 -8.80 -8.92 15.83
N VAL A 82 -7.72 -8.19 15.56
CA VAL A 82 -7.72 -6.89 14.92
C VAL A 82 -6.54 -6.79 13.96
N ASP A 83 -6.69 -5.95 12.94
CA ASP A 83 -5.57 -5.55 12.10
C ASP A 83 -4.74 -4.48 12.85
N LYS A 84 -3.42 -4.68 12.92
CA LYS A 84 -2.50 -3.74 13.59
C LYS A 84 -2.16 -2.56 12.69
N ILE A 85 -2.19 -2.75 11.37
CA ILE A 85 -2.03 -1.69 10.37
C ILE A 85 -3.39 -1.42 9.70
N ARG A 86 -3.70 -0.14 9.46
CA ARG A 86 -5.04 0.25 8.96
C ARG A 86 -5.25 -0.01 7.47
N ASN A 87 -4.18 -0.25 6.73
CA ASN A 87 -4.13 -0.36 5.27
C ASN A 87 -4.06 -1.81 4.77
N CYS A 88 -4.41 -2.81 5.58
CA CYS A 88 -4.37 -4.23 5.19
C CYS A 88 -5.07 -4.54 3.85
N ALA A 89 -6.21 -3.91 3.61
CA ALA A 89 -6.96 -4.06 2.37
C ALA A 89 -6.24 -3.49 1.13
N ASP A 90 -5.29 -2.59 1.31
CA ASP A 90 -4.59 -1.91 0.22
C ASP A 90 -3.43 -2.78 -0.32
N TYR A 91 -3.04 -3.83 0.42
CA TYR A 91 -2.20 -4.93 -0.05
C TYR A 91 -2.98 -6.01 -0.82
N GLY A 92 -4.32 -5.96 -0.79
CA GLY A 92 -5.21 -6.93 -1.44
C GLY A 92 -5.24 -8.33 -0.80
N GLN A 93 -6.21 -9.15 -1.19
CA GLN A 93 -6.42 -10.48 -0.59
C GLN A 93 -5.28 -11.47 -0.89
N THR A 94 -4.46 -11.19 -1.90
CA THR A 94 -3.29 -12.01 -2.28
C THR A 94 -2.22 -12.06 -1.17
N ILE A 95 -2.11 -11.02 -0.33
CA ILE A 95 -1.16 -10.98 0.78
C ILE A 95 -1.45 -12.04 1.86
N CYS A 96 -2.73 -12.44 1.99
CA CYS A 96 -3.20 -13.43 2.95
C CYS A 96 -2.82 -14.86 2.53
N ASN A 97 -2.96 -15.13 1.23
CA ASN A 97 -2.83 -16.47 0.64
C ASN A 97 -1.39 -16.78 0.17
N ASN A 98 -0.55 -15.76 -0.01
CA ASN A 98 0.85 -15.95 -0.40
C ASN A 98 1.68 -16.40 0.82
N SER A 99 2.21 -17.63 0.76
CA SER A 99 3.00 -18.25 1.83
C SER A 99 4.23 -17.46 2.28
N SER A 100 4.78 -16.59 1.42
CA SER A 100 5.89 -15.69 1.79
C SER A 100 5.45 -14.57 2.75
N TYR A 101 4.17 -14.21 2.73
CA TYR A 101 3.58 -13.11 3.50
C TYR A 101 2.60 -13.57 4.57
N THR A 102 2.06 -14.80 4.52
CA THR A 102 1.18 -15.36 5.56
C THR A 102 1.68 -15.14 6.99
N PRO A 103 3.00 -15.28 7.34
CA PRO A 103 3.47 -14.95 8.69
C PRO A 103 3.33 -13.48 9.06
N TRP A 104 3.55 -12.57 8.12
CA TRP A 104 3.40 -11.13 8.31
C TRP A 104 1.92 -10.72 8.37
N ALA A 105 1.07 -11.30 7.50
CA ALA A 105 -0.37 -11.10 7.49
C ALA A 105 -1.01 -11.62 8.78
N ALA A 106 -0.59 -12.78 9.28
CA ALA A 106 -1.01 -13.33 10.56
C ALA A 106 -0.47 -12.56 11.79
N ARG A 107 0.39 -11.55 11.62
CA ARG A 107 0.77 -10.60 12.68
C ARG A 107 0.14 -9.23 12.55
N ASN A 108 -0.05 -8.73 11.31
CA ASN A 108 -0.44 -7.35 11.04
C ASN A 108 -1.87 -7.18 10.52
N CYS A 109 -2.42 -8.22 9.90
CA CYS A 109 -3.69 -8.20 9.15
C CYS A 109 -4.59 -9.41 9.49
N ARG A 110 -4.63 -9.81 10.77
CA ARG A 110 -5.33 -11.03 11.22
C ARG A 110 -6.82 -11.01 10.89
N TYR A 111 -7.49 -9.86 11.03
CA TYR A 111 -8.91 -9.74 10.77
C TYR A 111 -9.20 -9.69 9.26
N TYR A 112 -8.51 -8.83 8.51
CA TYR A 112 -8.65 -8.72 7.05
C TYR A 112 -8.36 -10.04 6.32
N CYS A 113 -7.30 -10.75 6.72
CA CYS A 113 -6.92 -12.04 6.16
C CYS A 113 -7.62 -13.24 6.81
N ARG A 114 -8.56 -13.01 7.73
CA ARG A 114 -9.30 -14.06 8.47
C ARG A 114 -8.40 -15.11 9.15
N HIS A 115 -7.20 -14.73 9.58
CA HIS A 115 -6.27 -15.53 10.40
C HIS A 115 -6.64 -15.51 11.90
N CYS A 116 -7.92 -15.42 12.21
CA CYS A 116 -8.47 -15.53 13.56
C CYS A 116 -9.36 -16.78 13.64
N SER A 117 -9.58 -17.32 14.84
CA SER A 117 -10.53 -18.41 15.03
C SER A 117 -11.96 -17.97 14.69
N SER A 118 -12.85 -18.91 14.37
CA SER A 118 -14.26 -18.60 14.09
C SER A 118 -14.95 -17.89 15.27
N GLU A 119 -14.52 -18.16 16.51
CA GLU A 119 -15.02 -17.48 17.70
C GLU A 119 -14.50 -16.04 17.79
N GLU A 120 -13.20 -15.83 17.55
CA GLU A 120 -12.58 -14.50 17.48
C GLU A 120 -13.20 -13.64 16.36
N LEU A 121 -13.39 -14.22 15.17
CA LEU A 121 -14.07 -13.58 14.04
C LEU A 121 -15.50 -13.21 14.44
N SER A 122 -16.25 -14.11 15.09
CA SER A 122 -17.60 -13.78 15.55
C SER A 122 -17.60 -12.61 16.53
N LYS A 123 -16.64 -12.52 17.46
CA LYS A 123 -16.50 -11.40 18.41
C LYS A 123 -16.07 -10.09 17.72
N ALA A 124 -15.26 -10.16 16.66
CA ALA A 124 -14.83 -9.01 15.88
C ALA A 124 -15.94 -8.50 14.93
N ASP A 125 -16.65 -9.40 14.25
CA ASP A 125 -17.79 -9.10 13.38
C ASP A 125 -19.04 -8.66 14.19
N LEU A 126 -19.17 -9.09 15.46
CA LEU A 126 -20.16 -8.60 16.43
C LEU A 126 -19.77 -7.27 17.10
N LYS A 127 -18.59 -6.71 16.82
CA LYS A 127 -18.25 -5.35 17.28
C LYS A 127 -19.26 -4.38 16.65
N PRO A 128 -20.13 -3.73 17.44
CA PRO A 128 -21.45 -3.34 16.94
C PRO A 128 -21.37 -2.36 15.78
N ALA A 129 -21.92 -2.77 14.64
CA ALA A 129 -22.21 -1.87 13.54
C ALA A 129 -23.25 -0.86 14.02
N SER A 130 -22.76 0.35 14.37
CA SER A 130 -23.58 1.49 14.76
C SER A 130 -24.58 1.21 15.90
N GLN A 131 -24.07 1.07 17.13
CA GLN A 131 -24.89 1.30 18.34
C GLN A 131 -25.16 2.80 18.61
N ASP A 132 -24.59 3.69 17.80
CA ASP A 132 -24.79 5.14 17.88
C ASP A 132 -24.52 5.74 16.48
N CYS A 133 -25.52 5.78 15.59
CA CYS A 133 -25.30 6.39 14.27
C CYS A 133 -25.30 7.91 14.36
N LYS A 134 -24.10 8.44 14.49
CA LYS A 134 -23.76 9.83 14.33
C LYS A 134 -22.46 9.92 13.55
N ASP A 135 -22.28 11.03 12.85
CA ASP A 135 -20.98 11.35 12.31
C ASP A 135 -19.98 11.52 13.46
N LYS A 136 -18.82 10.83 13.40
CA LYS A 136 -17.73 11.03 14.37
C LYS A 136 -17.10 12.42 14.22
N ARG A 137 -17.32 13.07 13.08
CA ARG A 137 -16.94 14.46 12.80
C ARG A 137 -18.20 15.29 12.61
N SER A 138 -18.35 16.37 13.37
CA SER A 138 -19.44 17.33 13.17
C SER A 138 -19.40 18.04 11.81
N ASN A 139 -18.22 18.09 11.17
CA ASN A 139 -17.95 18.91 9.99
C ASN A 139 -18.03 18.14 8.65
N CYS A 140 -18.67 16.96 8.60
CA CYS A 140 -18.76 16.14 7.39
C CYS A 140 -19.28 16.87 6.14
N LYS A 141 -20.19 17.84 6.33
CA LYS A 141 -20.72 18.70 5.25
C LYS A 141 -19.66 19.53 4.53
N GLU A 142 -18.57 19.92 5.21
CA GLU A 142 -17.49 20.74 4.64
C GLU A 142 -16.67 19.97 3.58
N TYR A 143 -16.62 18.64 3.68
CA TYR A 143 -15.92 17.78 2.71
C TYR A 143 -16.76 17.47 1.45
N GLY A 144 -18.05 17.83 1.44
CA GLY A 144 -18.97 17.61 0.34
C GLY A 144 -19.29 16.13 0.05
N GLN A 145 -20.02 15.85 -1.03
CA GLN A 145 -20.48 14.49 -1.36
C GLN A 145 -19.34 13.47 -1.59
N ARG A 146 -18.16 13.94 -2.02
CA ARG A 146 -17.06 13.08 -2.50
C ARG A 146 -16.46 12.15 -1.44
N ILE A 147 -16.60 12.46 -0.14
CA ILE A 147 -16.19 11.53 0.95
C ILE A 147 -17.05 10.26 1.02
N CYS A 148 -18.21 10.25 0.35
CA CYS A 148 -19.14 9.13 0.31
C CYS A 148 -18.91 8.21 -0.92
N GLU A 149 -17.99 8.60 -1.81
CA GLU A 149 -17.68 7.93 -3.07
C GLU A 149 -16.24 7.39 -3.03
N ASP A 150 -15.93 6.43 -3.89
CA ASP A 150 -14.57 5.89 -3.99
C ASP A 150 -13.62 6.96 -4.59
N PRO A 151 -12.40 7.16 -4.07
CA PRO A 151 -11.67 6.31 -3.12
C PRO A 151 -11.95 6.58 -1.62
N TYR A 152 -12.71 7.62 -1.27
CA TYR A 152 -12.85 8.11 0.10
C TYR A 152 -13.93 7.38 0.93
N LYS A 153 -14.79 6.59 0.28
CA LYS A 153 -15.91 5.82 0.83
C LYS A 153 -15.66 5.14 2.18
N LYS A 154 -14.51 4.47 2.38
CA LYS A 154 -14.12 3.89 3.68
C LYS A 154 -14.02 4.95 4.80
N TRP A 155 -13.45 6.11 4.50
CA TRP A 155 -13.34 7.24 5.42
C TRP A 155 -14.73 7.84 5.69
N GLY A 156 -15.57 7.97 4.66
CA GLY A 156 -16.98 8.36 4.84
C GLY A 156 -17.73 7.38 5.76
N GLN A 157 -17.56 6.07 5.57
CA GLN A 157 -18.12 5.04 6.45
C GLN A 157 -17.57 5.10 7.89
N GLU A 158 -16.28 5.45 8.07
CA GLU A 158 -15.68 5.53 9.41
C GLU A 158 -16.08 6.83 10.15
N TYR A 159 -16.04 7.99 9.50
CA TYR A 159 -16.15 9.31 10.16
C TYR A 159 -17.46 10.05 9.90
N CYS A 160 -18.11 9.77 8.77
CA CYS A 160 -19.30 10.48 8.28
C CYS A 160 -20.47 9.55 7.86
N PRO A 161 -20.77 8.45 8.60
CA PRO A 161 -21.75 7.46 8.16
C PRO A 161 -23.18 8.00 8.07
N LEU A 162 -23.55 9.02 8.85
CA LEU A 162 -24.88 9.62 8.80
C LEU A 162 -24.98 10.64 7.66
N PHE A 163 -24.01 11.54 7.52
CA PHE A 163 -23.94 12.48 6.40
C PHE A 163 -23.92 11.78 5.03
N CYS A 164 -23.16 10.69 4.91
CA CYS A 164 -23.07 9.91 3.68
C CYS A 164 -24.22 8.91 3.46
N GLY A 165 -25.20 8.84 4.36
CA GLY A 165 -26.31 7.89 4.26
C GLY A 165 -25.91 6.41 4.36
N PHE A 166 -24.69 6.11 4.80
CA PHE A 166 -24.24 4.74 5.11
C PHE A 166 -24.99 4.15 6.31
N CYS A 167 -25.45 5.02 7.22
CA CYS A 167 -26.70 4.84 7.92
C CYS A 167 -27.81 5.58 7.18
N SER A 168 -28.74 4.86 6.57
CA SER A 168 -30.12 5.33 6.43
C SER A 168 -30.89 5.05 7.74
N ASP A 169 -32.16 5.45 7.83
CA ASP A 169 -33.06 4.96 8.88
C ASP A 169 -32.89 3.44 9.02
N CYS A 170 -32.72 2.93 10.23
CA CYS A 170 -32.59 1.49 10.44
C CYS A 170 -33.96 0.80 10.30
N LYS A 171 -34.31 0.53 9.05
CA LYS A 171 -35.51 -0.17 8.61
C LYS A 171 -35.11 -1.16 7.53
N ASP A 172 -35.80 -2.28 7.47
CA ASP A 172 -35.62 -3.23 6.38
C ASP A 172 -36.20 -2.64 5.08
N LYS A 173 -35.47 -2.73 3.97
CA LYS A 173 -35.98 -2.32 2.64
C LYS A 173 -37.03 -3.29 2.12
N ARG A 174 -37.09 -4.50 2.68
CA ARG A 174 -38.14 -5.51 2.46
C ARG A 174 -38.88 -5.74 3.77
N SER A 175 -40.20 -5.64 3.76
CA SER A 175 -41.03 -5.95 4.93
C SER A 175 -40.97 -7.44 5.33
N ASN A 176 -40.60 -8.31 4.40
CA ASN A 176 -40.70 -9.76 4.55
C ASN A 176 -39.37 -10.46 4.92
N CYS A 177 -38.45 -9.74 5.56
CA CYS A 177 -37.14 -10.27 5.97
C CYS A 177 -37.21 -11.49 6.90
N ALA A 178 -38.32 -11.67 7.63
CA ALA A 178 -38.56 -12.84 8.47
C ALA A 178 -38.65 -14.15 7.66
N ASP A 179 -39.29 -14.11 6.48
CA ASP A 179 -39.54 -15.28 5.62
C ASP A 179 -38.25 -15.96 5.16
N TYR A 180 -37.19 -15.17 4.96
CA TYR A 180 -35.87 -15.64 4.55
C TYR A 180 -35.06 -16.26 5.70
N GLY A 181 -35.53 -16.17 6.95
CA GLY A 181 -34.87 -16.69 8.15
C GLY A 181 -33.55 -15.97 8.50
N LYS A 182 -32.84 -16.43 9.54
CA LYS A 182 -31.57 -15.80 9.98
C LYS A 182 -30.35 -16.15 9.11
N SER A 183 -30.51 -16.95 8.05
CA SER A 183 -29.45 -17.34 7.11
C SER A 183 -28.98 -16.16 6.24
N ILE A 184 -29.89 -15.27 5.82
CA ILE A 184 -29.55 -14.03 5.09
C ILE A 184 -28.61 -13.08 5.87
N CYS A 185 -28.50 -13.26 7.18
CA CYS A 185 -27.63 -12.47 8.06
C CYS A 185 -26.19 -13.01 8.13
N ARG A 186 -25.88 -14.12 7.45
CA ARG A 186 -24.57 -14.81 7.46
C ARG A 186 -24.08 -15.04 6.03
N GLU A 187 -22.82 -15.42 5.88
CA GLU A 187 -22.31 -15.83 4.56
C GLU A 187 -23.07 -17.06 4.02
N PRO A 188 -23.30 -17.16 2.70
CA PRO A 188 -22.82 -16.26 1.62
C PRO A 188 -23.71 -15.03 1.38
N TYR A 189 -24.74 -14.81 2.19
CA TYR A 189 -25.80 -13.83 1.94
C TYR A 189 -25.64 -12.51 2.71
N ASN A 190 -24.60 -12.36 3.53
CA ASN A 190 -24.40 -11.24 4.47
C ASN A 190 -24.53 -9.86 3.78
N LYS A 191 -23.99 -9.72 2.56
CA LYS A 191 -24.13 -8.51 1.73
C LYS A 191 -25.59 -8.17 1.45
N TRP A 192 -26.40 -9.15 1.05
CA TRP A 192 -27.83 -8.97 0.79
C TRP A 192 -28.60 -8.67 2.09
N GLY A 193 -28.26 -9.36 3.19
CA GLY A 193 -28.81 -9.08 4.52
C GLY A 193 -28.57 -7.63 4.96
N ARG A 194 -27.36 -7.09 4.77
CA ARG A 194 -27.05 -5.68 5.04
C ARG A 194 -27.79 -4.71 4.12
N GLU A 195 -27.98 -5.08 2.86
CA GLU A 195 -28.59 -4.21 1.86
C GLU A 195 -30.13 -4.15 1.96
N TYR A 196 -30.80 -5.26 2.27
CA TYR A 196 -32.26 -5.38 2.25
C TYR A 196 -32.91 -5.60 3.62
N CYS A 197 -32.18 -6.19 4.57
CA CYS A 197 -32.68 -6.61 5.88
C CYS A 197 -31.82 -6.16 7.08
N PRO A 198 -31.28 -4.92 7.13
CA PRO A 198 -30.32 -4.52 8.14
C PRO A 198 -30.91 -4.42 9.57
N LEU A 199 -32.21 -4.17 9.73
CA LEU A 199 -32.88 -4.16 11.04
C LEU A 199 -33.16 -5.59 11.49
N TYR A 200 -33.79 -6.41 10.65
CA TYR A 200 -34.06 -7.82 10.96
C TYR A 200 -32.77 -8.61 11.25
N CYS A 201 -31.67 -8.31 10.59
CA CYS A 201 -30.38 -8.94 10.84
C CYS A 201 -29.56 -8.30 11.99
N GLY A 202 -30.01 -7.18 12.57
CA GLY A 202 -29.28 -6.48 13.64
C GLY A 202 -27.97 -5.83 13.19
N PHE A 203 -27.83 -5.51 11.89
CA PHE A 203 -26.70 -4.74 11.35
C PHE A 203 -26.81 -3.23 11.61
N CYS A 204 -27.95 -2.78 12.12
CA CYS A 204 -28.17 -1.48 12.71
C CYS A 204 -29.20 -1.62 13.85
N GLN A 205 -29.39 -0.56 14.65
CA GLN A 205 -30.47 -0.47 15.63
C GLN A 205 -31.52 0.54 15.17
N ALA A 206 -32.81 0.18 15.26
CA ALA A 206 -33.90 1.14 15.09
C ALA A 206 -33.71 2.31 16.05
N SER A 207 -33.61 3.53 15.52
CA SER A 207 -33.47 4.73 16.35
C SER A 207 -34.67 4.83 17.29
N ALA A 208 -34.46 4.64 18.58
CA ALA A 208 -35.52 4.67 19.58
C ALA A 208 -36.33 5.96 19.44
N THR A 209 -37.65 5.84 19.24
CA THR A 209 -38.52 6.95 18.83
C THR A 209 -38.49 8.05 19.89
N ARG A 210 -37.65 9.07 19.67
CA ARG A 210 -37.53 10.22 20.56
C ARG A 210 -38.93 10.81 20.74
N PRO A 211 -39.45 10.92 21.98
CA PRO A 211 -40.82 11.36 22.20
C PRO A 211 -41.02 12.73 21.54
N LEU A 212 -42.03 12.81 20.68
CA LEU A 212 -42.30 13.99 19.88
C LEU A 212 -42.78 15.10 20.82
N ASN A 213 -41.92 16.09 21.09
CA ASN A 213 -42.28 17.22 21.96
C ASN A 213 -43.15 18.22 21.17
N THR A 214 -44.40 17.83 20.93
CA THR A 214 -45.36 18.52 20.07
C THR A 214 -45.84 19.83 20.72
N THR A 215 -44.99 20.85 20.65
CA THR A 215 -45.37 22.23 20.99
C THR A 215 -46.26 22.76 19.87
N HIS A 216 -47.56 22.51 19.97
CA HIS A 216 -48.56 23.10 19.08
C HIS A 216 -48.57 24.61 19.27
N THR A 217 -48.18 25.37 18.24
CA THR A 217 -48.44 26.81 18.15
C THR A 217 -49.91 27.03 17.75
N PRO A 218 -50.77 27.63 18.59
CA PRO A 218 -52.12 27.97 18.19
C PRO A 218 -52.09 29.26 17.37
N SER A 219 -52.55 29.22 16.12
CA SER A 219 -52.88 30.44 15.38
C SER A 219 -54.21 30.98 15.90
N MET A 220 -54.24 32.23 16.38
CA MET A 220 -55.45 32.85 16.91
C MET A 220 -56.17 33.73 15.88
N SER A 221 -57.50 33.73 15.97
CA SER A 221 -58.36 34.78 15.43
C SER A 221 -59.67 34.83 16.24
N SER A 222 -60.30 36.01 16.27
CA SER A 222 -61.57 36.33 16.96
C SER A 222 -61.67 36.07 18.49
N LEU A 223 -61.30 37.10 19.25
CA LEU A 223 -62.17 37.79 20.24
C LEU A 223 -63.09 36.97 21.18
N SER A 224 -62.80 37.04 22.49
CA SER A 224 -63.77 37.55 23.50
C SER A 224 -63.08 37.91 24.82
N THR A 225 -63.68 38.81 25.59
CA THR A 225 -63.07 39.51 26.75
C THR A 225 -63.51 38.92 28.10
N THR A 226 -62.60 38.78 29.07
CA THR A 226 -62.83 38.82 30.54
C THR A 226 -61.48 39.01 31.26
N SER A 227 -61.47 39.41 32.54
CA SER A 227 -60.37 40.14 33.20
C SER A 227 -59.79 39.49 34.48
N ILE A 228 -58.45 39.62 34.68
CA ILE A 228 -57.73 40.05 35.94
C ILE A 228 -57.93 39.18 37.24
N PRO A 229 -56.96 38.99 38.20
CA PRO A 229 -55.61 39.59 38.38
C PRO A 229 -54.41 38.63 38.63
N ARG A 230 -53.25 39.03 38.09
CA ARG A 230 -51.97 39.32 38.81
C ARG A 230 -51.58 38.53 40.07
N GLN A 231 -50.51 37.72 39.97
CA GLN A 231 -49.52 37.57 41.05
C GLN A 231 -48.08 37.43 40.53
N SER A 232 -47.10 37.32 41.43
CA SER A 232 -45.87 38.12 41.29
C SER A 232 -44.72 37.69 42.24
N THR A 233 -43.61 37.12 41.74
CA THR A 233 -42.38 36.80 42.53
C THR A 233 -41.06 36.97 41.75
N VAL A 234 -39.99 37.28 42.50
CA VAL A 234 -38.57 37.60 42.13
C VAL A 234 -37.72 37.23 43.37
N PRO A 235 -36.51 36.59 43.34
CA PRO A 235 -35.28 36.92 42.57
C PRO A 235 -34.73 35.72 41.73
N THR A 236 -33.59 35.68 41.00
CA THR A 236 -32.23 36.32 41.04
C THR A 236 -31.26 35.70 42.09
N PRO A 237 -29.92 35.59 41.90
CA PRO A 237 -29.05 35.54 40.70
C PRO A 237 -28.27 34.19 40.58
N THR A 238 -27.26 34.09 39.70
CA THR A 238 -25.83 33.81 40.07
C THR A 238 -24.91 33.88 38.83
N THR A 239 -23.72 34.47 39.00
CA THR A 239 -22.70 34.65 37.95
C THR A 239 -21.44 33.84 38.24
N LYS A 240 -20.83 33.20 37.23
CA LYS A 240 -19.41 32.79 37.18
C LYS A 240 -19.02 32.68 35.69
N ALA A 241 -18.13 33.50 35.14
CA ALA A 241 -16.70 33.74 35.43
C ALA A 241 -15.79 32.72 34.70
N THR A 242 -15.03 33.22 33.73
CA THR A 242 -14.12 32.47 32.87
C THR A 242 -12.71 32.48 33.45
N THR A 243 -12.03 31.33 33.46
CA THR A 243 -10.61 31.22 33.82
C THR A 243 -9.81 30.72 32.63
N THR A 244 -8.88 31.53 32.15
CA THR A 244 -7.91 31.16 31.11
C THR A 244 -6.58 30.79 31.77
N THR A 245 -6.11 29.55 31.57
CA THR A 245 -4.79 29.11 32.05
C THR A 245 -3.80 29.09 30.89
N GLN A 246 -2.79 29.95 30.95
CA GLN A 246 -1.63 29.87 30.05
C GLN A 246 -0.64 28.82 30.58
N THR A 247 -0.09 28.00 29.69
CA THR A 247 0.96 27.02 30.04
C THR A 247 2.25 27.40 29.32
N THR A 248 3.20 27.97 30.07
CA THR A 248 4.57 28.22 29.59
C THR A 248 5.43 26.98 29.78
N THR A 249 6.00 26.45 28.68
CA THR A 249 6.96 25.34 28.73
C THR A 249 8.28 25.76 28.08
N THR A 250 9.37 25.71 28.85
CA THR A 250 10.70 26.21 28.47
C THR A 250 11.50 25.22 27.60
N THR A 251 12.19 25.73 26.58
CA THR A 251 13.01 24.93 25.64
C THR A 251 14.44 24.69 26.14
N PRO A 252 14.93 23.43 26.15
CA PRO A 252 16.36 23.14 26.32
C PRO A 252 17.15 23.31 25.00
N LYS A 253 18.35 23.89 25.10
CA LYS A 253 19.28 24.12 23.98
C LYS A 253 20.06 22.84 23.61
N PRO A 254 20.23 22.49 22.32
CA PRO A 254 21.05 21.34 21.92
C PRO A 254 22.55 21.63 22.08
N SER A 255 23.34 20.60 22.41
CA SER A 255 24.80 20.68 22.53
C SER A 255 25.48 19.90 21.40
N THR A 256 26.59 20.43 20.88
CA THR A 256 27.33 19.89 19.74
C THR A 256 28.60 19.15 20.16
N THR A 257 28.79 17.92 19.66
CA THR A 257 30.08 17.22 19.69
C THR A 257 30.38 16.65 18.31
N LYS A 258 31.62 16.82 17.81
CA LYS A 258 32.12 16.27 16.55
C LYS A 258 32.81 14.92 16.79
N GLY A 259 32.86 14.05 15.77
CA GLY A 259 33.64 12.80 15.84
C GLY A 259 33.49 11.89 14.62
N PHE A 260 33.96 12.33 13.45
CA PHE A 260 34.12 11.45 12.28
C PHE A 260 35.59 11.03 12.14
N THR A 261 35.86 9.73 12.20
CA THR A 261 37.19 9.14 11.94
C THR A 261 37.13 8.34 10.64
N THR A 262 37.94 8.72 9.66
CA THR A 262 38.07 8.02 8.37
C THR A 262 38.82 6.70 8.52
N VAL A 263 38.32 5.63 7.90
CA VAL A 263 39.01 4.34 7.76
C VAL A 263 39.33 4.10 6.27
N PRO A 264 40.55 3.67 5.88
CA PRO A 264 40.90 3.47 4.47
C PRO A 264 40.16 2.29 3.82
N GLN A 265 39.74 2.48 2.57
CA GLN A 265 39.07 1.45 1.77
C GLN A 265 40.11 0.64 0.99
N SER A 266 40.34 -0.62 1.37
CA SER A 266 41.32 -1.50 0.69
C SER A 266 40.72 -2.12 -0.58
N THR A 267 41.40 -1.94 -1.72
CA THR A 267 40.93 -2.39 -3.04
C THR A 267 41.57 -3.73 -3.44
N THR A 268 40.86 -4.84 -3.23
CA THR A 268 41.29 -6.17 -3.71
C THR A 268 40.74 -6.44 -5.12
N LYS A 269 41.62 -6.41 -6.13
CA LYS A 269 41.29 -6.63 -7.54
C LYS A 269 41.12 -8.13 -7.83
N VAL A 270 39.89 -8.61 -7.95
CA VAL A 270 39.60 -10.00 -8.37
C VAL A 270 39.54 -10.10 -9.90
N THR A 271 40.43 -10.89 -10.48
CA THR A 271 40.44 -11.19 -11.92
C THR A 271 39.63 -12.47 -12.19
N THR A 272 38.43 -12.34 -12.75
CA THR A 272 37.61 -13.49 -13.16
C THR A 272 37.87 -13.82 -14.63
N THR A 273 38.53 -14.95 -14.91
CA THR A 273 38.70 -15.49 -16.26
C THR A 273 37.46 -16.25 -16.73
N THR A 274 36.88 -15.86 -17.87
CA THR A 274 35.74 -16.55 -18.49
C THR A 274 36.21 -17.64 -19.46
N PRO A 275 35.75 -18.90 -19.33
CA PRO A 275 36.00 -19.92 -20.34
C PRO A 275 35.02 -19.79 -21.53
N THR A 276 35.56 -19.78 -22.75
CA THR A 276 34.79 -19.74 -24.00
C THR A 276 34.08 -21.08 -24.26
N PRO A 277 32.79 -21.09 -24.66
CA PRO A 277 32.13 -22.31 -25.13
C PRO A 277 32.54 -22.65 -26.57
N THR A 278 33.06 -23.86 -26.77
CA THR A 278 33.44 -24.39 -28.09
C THR A 278 32.21 -24.81 -28.90
N PHE A 279 32.08 -24.30 -30.12
CA PHE A 279 31.09 -24.82 -31.09
C PHE A 279 31.49 -26.24 -31.55
N ILE A 280 30.54 -27.18 -31.50
CA ILE A 280 30.68 -28.51 -32.10
C ILE A 280 29.81 -28.58 -33.35
N THR A 281 30.44 -28.56 -34.52
CA THR A 281 29.77 -28.75 -35.81
C THR A 281 29.49 -30.25 -36.04
N ALA A 282 28.22 -30.64 -36.04
CA ALA A 282 27.81 -32.01 -36.32
C ALA A 282 27.20 -32.14 -37.73
N THR A 283 28.02 -32.57 -38.70
CA THR A 283 27.55 -32.89 -40.05
C THR A 283 27.07 -34.34 -40.10
N SER A 284 25.81 -34.56 -40.48
CA SER A 284 25.32 -35.89 -40.87
C SER A 284 24.35 -35.77 -42.05
N ALA A 285 24.54 -36.63 -43.05
CA ALA A 285 23.73 -36.68 -44.25
C ALA A 285 23.30 -38.12 -44.51
N ALA A 286 22.00 -38.37 -44.64
CA ALA A 286 21.45 -39.63 -45.10
C ALA A 286 20.15 -39.38 -45.87
N ARG A 287 20.11 -39.85 -47.12
CA ARG A 287 18.89 -39.87 -47.94
C ARG A 287 17.83 -40.77 -47.32
N SER A 288 16.56 -40.40 -47.53
CA SER A 288 15.54 -41.36 -47.95
C SER A 288 14.58 -40.67 -48.94
N THR A 289 13.86 -41.45 -49.74
CA THR A 289 13.16 -40.98 -50.96
C THR A 289 11.70 -41.43 -51.01
N SER A 290 10.90 -40.74 -51.85
CA SER A 290 9.52 -41.08 -52.26
C SER A 290 8.39 -40.58 -51.33
N PRO A 291 7.18 -40.29 -51.84
CA PRO A 291 6.80 -39.83 -53.19
C PRO A 291 6.16 -38.42 -53.19
N SER A 292 6.13 -37.77 -54.36
CA SER A 292 5.47 -36.47 -54.53
C SER A 292 3.94 -36.58 -54.51
N ILE A 293 3.28 -36.04 -53.49
CA ILE A 293 1.82 -35.80 -53.51
C ILE A 293 1.60 -34.28 -53.58
N SER A 294 1.05 -33.81 -54.69
CA SER A 294 0.71 -32.41 -54.92
C SER A 294 -0.51 -32.00 -54.09
N TRP A 295 -0.30 -31.27 -52.99
CA TRP A 295 -1.38 -30.62 -52.26
C TRP A 295 -1.63 -29.22 -52.81
N SER A 296 -2.89 -28.92 -53.12
CA SER A 296 -3.31 -27.61 -53.63
C SER A 296 -3.06 -26.51 -52.60
N THR A 297 -2.63 -25.34 -53.07
CA THR A 297 -2.50 -24.14 -52.25
C THR A 297 -3.85 -23.78 -51.61
N PRO A 298 -3.95 -23.66 -50.26
CA PRO A 298 -5.13 -23.08 -49.65
C PRO A 298 -5.21 -21.60 -50.03
N THR A 299 -6.35 -21.18 -50.57
CA THR A 299 -6.63 -19.78 -50.90
C THR A 299 -6.38 -18.89 -49.68
N SER A 300 -5.66 -17.78 -49.87
CA SER A 300 -5.45 -16.80 -48.79
C SER A 300 -6.78 -16.12 -48.45
N THR A 301 -7.47 -16.65 -47.43
CA THR A 301 -8.62 -15.99 -46.83
C THR A 301 -8.18 -14.63 -46.31
N ALA A 302 -8.86 -13.56 -46.75
CA ALA A 302 -8.50 -12.20 -46.38
C ALA A 302 -8.34 -12.06 -44.86
N ALA A 303 -7.16 -11.61 -44.43
CA ALA A 303 -6.84 -11.48 -43.01
C ALA A 303 -7.74 -10.41 -42.38
N VAL A 304 -8.77 -10.84 -41.65
CA VAL A 304 -9.63 -9.94 -40.87
C VAL A 304 -8.75 -9.28 -39.81
N THR A 305 -8.49 -7.98 -40.01
CA THR A 305 -7.67 -7.11 -39.16
C THR A 305 -8.38 -6.82 -37.83
N THR A 306 -8.52 -7.89 -37.03
CA THR A 306 -9.23 -7.88 -35.76
C THR A 306 -8.53 -6.92 -34.80
N THR A 307 -9.18 -5.78 -34.57
CA THR A 307 -8.68 -4.67 -33.76
C THR A 307 -8.25 -5.14 -32.37
N CYS A 308 -7.12 -4.62 -31.88
CA CYS A 308 -6.63 -4.92 -30.53
C CYS A 308 -7.46 -4.20 -29.47
N VAL A 309 -8.61 -4.76 -29.13
CA VAL A 309 -9.48 -4.26 -28.06
C VAL A 309 -9.82 -5.39 -27.11
N ASP A 310 -9.97 -5.06 -25.83
CA ASP A 310 -10.51 -6.01 -24.86
C ASP A 310 -12.01 -6.18 -25.12
N LYS A 311 -12.44 -7.42 -25.36
CA LYS A 311 -13.85 -7.77 -25.52
C LYS A 311 -14.63 -7.59 -24.21
N ARG A 312 -13.93 -7.57 -23.07
CA ARG A 312 -14.47 -7.27 -21.75
C ARG A 312 -13.89 -5.96 -21.20
N THR A 313 -14.74 -5.10 -20.65
CA THR A 313 -14.31 -3.84 -20.03
C THR A 313 -13.77 -3.99 -18.60
N ASP A 314 -13.87 -5.19 -18.00
CA ASP A 314 -13.49 -5.46 -16.61
C ASP A 314 -12.15 -6.22 -16.45
N CYS A 315 -11.37 -6.36 -17.53
CA CYS A 315 -10.08 -7.08 -17.53
C CYS A 315 -9.11 -6.67 -16.41
N ILE A 316 -9.08 -5.38 -16.05
CA ILE A 316 -8.27 -4.86 -14.94
C ILE A 316 -8.60 -5.49 -13.57
N GLN A 317 -9.84 -5.95 -13.36
CA GLN A 317 -10.26 -6.59 -12.10
C GLN A 317 -9.67 -7.99 -11.91
N TYR A 318 -9.22 -8.65 -12.98
CA TYR A 318 -8.55 -9.95 -12.94
C TYR A 318 -7.05 -9.82 -12.60
N GLY A 319 -6.48 -8.61 -12.70
CA GLY A 319 -5.08 -8.29 -12.38
C GLY A 319 -4.07 -8.86 -13.38
N GLN A 320 -2.86 -8.26 -13.42
CA GLN A 320 -1.85 -8.61 -14.42
C GLN A 320 -1.41 -10.09 -14.38
N SER A 321 -1.60 -10.79 -13.26
CA SER A 321 -1.34 -12.21 -13.11
C SER A 321 -2.13 -13.08 -14.09
N ILE A 322 -3.35 -12.69 -14.48
CA ILE A 322 -4.17 -13.46 -15.43
C ILE A 322 -3.47 -13.63 -16.79
N CYS A 323 -2.66 -12.63 -17.17
CA CYS A 323 -1.89 -12.59 -18.41
C CYS A 323 -0.73 -13.59 -18.46
N THR A 324 -0.35 -14.16 -17.30
CA THR A 324 0.82 -15.04 -17.14
C THR A 324 0.49 -16.48 -16.73
N ILE A 325 -0.77 -16.80 -16.43
CA ILE A 325 -1.19 -18.16 -16.06
C ILE A 325 -1.54 -18.94 -17.33
N PRO A 326 -0.86 -20.07 -17.63
CA PRO A 326 -1.07 -20.83 -18.88
C PRO A 326 -2.52 -21.22 -19.14
N ASP A 327 -3.24 -21.66 -18.10
CA ASP A 327 -4.64 -22.12 -18.17
C ASP A 327 -5.61 -21.05 -18.67
N TYR A 328 -5.28 -19.77 -18.49
CA TYR A 328 -6.11 -18.64 -18.93
C TYR A 328 -5.66 -18.05 -20.28
N SER A 329 -4.57 -18.52 -20.89
CA SER A 329 -4.02 -17.96 -22.13
C SER A 329 -5.05 -17.82 -23.26
N ALA A 330 -5.81 -18.88 -23.56
CA ALA A 330 -6.87 -18.86 -24.57
C ALA A 330 -8.04 -17.92 -24.20
N TRP A 331 -8.38 -17.81 -22.91
CA TRP A 331 -9.41 -16.89 -22.43
C TRP A 331 -8.95 -15.43 -22.55
N VAL A 332 -7.70 -15.14 -22.17
CA VAL A 332 -7.06 -13.82 -22.29
C VAL A 332 -7.02 -13.37 -23.75
N LEU A 333 -6.58 -14.22 -24.67
CA LEU A 333 -6.54 -13.91 -26.11
C LEU A 333 -7.93 -13.55 -26.68
N GLN A 334 -9.01 -14.11 -26.12
CA GLN A 334 -10.38 -13.84 -26.56
C GLN A 334 -11.05 -12.66 -25.83
N ASN A 335 -10.63 -12.33 -24.61
CA ASN A 335 -11.36 -11.41 -23.71
C ASN A 335 -10.57 -10.16 -23.30
N CYS A 336 -9.27 -10.30 -23.04
CA CYS A 336 -8.41 -9.32 -22.37
C CYS A 336 -7.07 -9.13 -23.12
N ARG A 337 -7.14 -9.11 -24.45
CA ARG A 337 -6.00 -9.16 -25.36
C ARG A 337 -5.17 -7.87 -25.35
N TYR A 338 -5.79 -6.70 -25.18
CA TYR A 338 -5.10 -5.40 -25.06
C TYR A 338 -4.55 -5.21 -23.64
N PHE A 339 -5.35 -5.44 -22.60
CA PHE A 339 -4.92 -5.37 -21.19
C PHE A 339 -3.69 -6.24 -20.90
N CYS A 340 -3.64 -7.45 -21.47
CA CYS A 340 -2.50 -8.36 -21.32
C CYS A 340 -1.40 -8.17 -22.38
N ARG A 341 -1.49 -7.15 -23.25
CA ARG A 341 -0.59 -6.87 -24.38
C ARG A 341 -0.30 -8.11 -25.27
N GLN A 342 -1.32 -8.93 -25.51
CA GLN A 342 -1.32 -10.12 -26.38
C GLN A 342 -1.72 -9.77 -27.83
N CYS A 343 -1.29 -8.60 -28.30
CA CYS A 343 -1.50 -8.09 -29.65
C CYS A 343 -0.15 -7.96 -30.36
N THR A 344 -0.14 -7.73 -31.68
CA THR A 344 1.12 -7.39 -32.37
C THR A 344 1.52 -5.95 -32.04
N ASP A 345 2.80 -5.62 -32.19
CA ASP A 345 3.33 -4.31 -31.83
C ASP A 345 2.70 -3.18 -32.64
N GLU A 346 2.35 -3.42 -33.91
CA GLU A 346 1.63 -2.44 -34.75
C GLU A 346 0.21 -2.20 -34.24
N GLN A 347 -0.47 -3.25 -33.76
CA GLN A 347 -1.80 -3.13 -33.18
C GLN A 347 -1.78 -2.43 -31.82
N LEU A 348 -0.73 -2.65 -31.01
CA LEU A 348 -0.53 -1.93 -29.76
C LEU A 348 -0.23 -0.44 -30.00
N ALA A 349 0.68 -0.14 -30.93
CA ALA A 349 1.00 1.24 -31.30
C ALA A 349 -0.23 2.01 -31.81
N ALA A 350 -1.05 1.39 -32.66
CA ALA A 350 -2.27 2.01 -33.18
C ALA A 350 -3.32 2.31 -32.09
N VAL A 351 -3.41 1.49 -31.04
CA VAL A 351 -4.41 1.65 -29.97
C VAL A 351 -3.90 2.56 -28.85
N ASP A 352 -2.64 2.44 -28.44
CA ASP A 352 -2.00 3.36 -27.48
C ASP A 352 -1.97 4.81 -28.04
N ALA A 353 -1.91 4.99 -29.37
CA ALA A 353 -2.06 6.29 -30.03
C ALA A 353 -3.51 6.83 -30.06
N MET A 354 -4.54 5.99 -29.92
CA MET A 354 -5.94 6.41 -29.89
C MET A 354 -6.46 6.70 -28.48
N THR A 355 -5.92 6.04 -27.45
CA THR A 355 -6.37 6.20 -26.06
C THR A 355 -5.74 7.39 -25.34
N THR A 356 -4.66 7.97 -25.89
CA THR A 356 -3.82 8.98 -25.22
C THR A 356 -4.31 10.43 -25.39
N THR A 357 -5.57 10.69 -25.01
CA THR A 357 -6.17 12.05 -24.94
C THR A 357 -5.73 12.85 -23.71
N ILE A 358 -4.41 13.04 -23.55
CA ILE A 358 -3.82 13.93 -22.53
C ILE A 358 -2.96 14.99 -23.23
N SER A 359 -3.15 16.26 -22.85
CA SER A 359 -2.43 17.40 -23.45
C SER A 359 -0.90 17.25 -23.30
N PRO A 360 -0.09 17.61 -24.32
CA PRO A 360 1.37 17.53 -24.27
C PRO A 360 2.07 18.33 -23.15
N GLU A 361 1.38 19.23 -22.45
CA GLU A 361 1.98 20.15 -21.48
C GLU A 361 2.50 19.48 -20.18
N ASN A 362 2.13 18.24 -19.88
CA ASN A 362 2.32 17.67 -18.53
C ASN A 362 3.59 16.83 -18.29
N CYS A 363 4.46 16.61 -19.29
CA CYS A 363 5.70 15.81 -19.17
C CYS A 363 5.54 14.50 -18.36
N VAL A 364 4.78 13.54 -18.92
CA VAL A 364 4.63 12.20 -18.33
C VAL A 364 4.97 11.14 -19.36
N ASP A 365 5.55 10.03 -18.89
CA ASP A 365 5.62 8.81 -19.67
C ASP A 365 4.20 8.25 -19.82
N LYS A 366 3.73 8.07 -21.07
CA LYS A 366 2.41 7.51 -21.38
C LYS A 366 2.39 5.98 -21.20
N VAL A 367 3.56 5.33 -21.16
CA VAL A 367 3.74 3.90 -20.92
C VAL A 367 4.78 3.63 -19.82
N SER A 368 4.95 2.37 -19.40
CA SER A 368 5.95 1.99 -18.38
C SER A 368 7.39 1.98 -18.94
N CYS A 369 7.93 3.14 -19.30
CA CYS A 369 9.18 3.29 -20.04
C CYS A 369 10.42 2.68 -19.35
N ARG A 370 10.40 2.57 -18.02
CA ARG A 370 11.43 1.86 -17.22
C ARG A 370 11.55 0.36 -17.54
N ASN A 371 10.58 -0.25 -18.24
CA ASN A 371 10.64 -1.63 -18.70
C ASN A 371 11.41 -1.78 -20.03
N TYR A 372 11.75 -0.67 -20.70
CA TYR A 372 12.47 -0.66 -21.97
C TYR A 372 13.95 -0.34 -21.73
N SER A 373 14.81 -0.78 -22.65
CA SER A 373 16.22 -0.37 -22.68
C SER A 373 16.33 1.16 -22.84
N PRO A 374 17.30 1.85 -22.20
CA PRO A 374 17.60 3.25 -22.48
C PRO A 374 17.87 3.57 -23.96
N THR A 375 18.23 2.56 -24.77
CA THR A 375 18.35 2.70 -26.24
C THR A 375 17.01 3.01 -26.92
N VAL A 376 15.86 2.85 -26.26
CA VAL A 376 14.55 3.22 -26.82
C VAL A 376 14.50 4.71 -27.18
N CYS A 377 15.18 5.54 -26.39
CA CYS A 377 15.27 6.98 -26.58
C CYS A 377 16.02 7.37 -27.86
N THR A 378 17.00 6.58 -28.31
CA THR A 378 17.78 6.89 -29.52
C THR A 378 17.34 6.10 -30.73
N GLN A 379 16.88 4.85 -30.55
CA GLN A 379 16.45 3.96 -31.63
C GLN A 379 15.01 4.22 -32.09
N TYR A 380 14.13 4.66 -31.19
CA TYR A 380 12.71 4.92 -31.45
C TYR A 380 12.33 6.36 -31.08
N HIS A 381 13.20 7.31 -31.44
CA HIS A 381 13.18 8.70 -30.96
C HIS A 381 11.79 9.36 -30.98
N GLU A 382 11.05 9.31 -32.10
CA GLU A 382 9.72 9.91 -32.23
C GLU A 382 8.70 9.26 -31.29
N TRP A 383 8.58 7.92 -31.31
CA TRP A 383 7.74 7.18 -30.37
C TRP A 383 8.10 7.46 -28.91
N ALA A 384 9.39 7.61 -28.62
CA ALA A 384 9.91 7.86 -27.28
C ALA A 384 9.70 9.33 -26.84
N MET A 385 9.68 10.31 -27.75
CA MET A 385 9.21 11.66 -27.46
C MET A 385 7.73 11.67 -27.09
N ASP A 386 6.91 10.86 -27.76
CA ASP A 386 5.48 10.78 -27.47
C ASP A 386 5.15 9.97 -26.22
N ASN A 387 5.83 8.85 -25.97
CA ASN A 387 5.43 7.87 -24.96
C ASN A 387 6.36 7.82 -23.74
N CYS A 388 7.60 8.28 -23.87
CA CYS A 388 8.66 8.20 -22.87
C CYS A 388 9.36 9.54 -22.63
N ALA A 389 8.62 10.65 -22.75
CA ALA A 389 9.15 12.01 -22.69
C ALA A 389 9.96 12.30 -21.42
N LEU A 390 9.55 11.72 -20.29
CA LEU A 390 10.19 11.91 -18.99
C LEU A 390 11.37 10.94 -18.81
N PHE A 391 11.20 9.65 -19.10
CA PHE A 391 12.25 8.63 -19.03
C PHE A 391 13.42 8.92 -19.96
N CYS A 392 13.15 9.43 -21.17
CA CYS A 392 14.15 9.81 -22.16
C CYS A 392 14.63 11.27 -22.04
N ASN A 393 14.13 12.02 -21.04
CA ASN A 393 14.49 13.42 -20.78
C ASN A 393 14.30 14.35 -22.01
N PHE A 394 13.25 14.09 -22.79
CA PHE A 394 12.85 14.91 -23.93
C PHE A 394 12.02 16.14 -23.54
N CYS A 395 11.57 16.23 -22.30
CA CYS A 395 10.84 17.37 -21.74
C CYS A 395 11.69 18.65 -21.58
N LYS A 396 12.31 19.13 -22.65
CA LYS A 396 12.89 20.48 -22.73
C LYS A 396 11.80 21.51 -23.03
N GLY A 397 10.86 21.64 -22.10
CA GLY A 397 9.75 22.58 -22.20
C GLY A 397 9.04 22.76 -20.86
N LYS A 398 9.12 23.98 -20.31
CA LYS A 398 8.50 24.44 -19.05
C LYS A 398 8.72 23.51 -17.84
N CYS A 399 9.65 23.91 -16.97
CA CYS A 399 9.70 23.34 -15.63
C CYS A 399 8.38 23.59 -14.89
N VAL A 400 7.64 22.52 -14.57
CA VAL A 400 6.38 22.56 -13.82
C VAL A 400 6.40 21.58 -12.66
N ASP A 401 5.75 21.94 -11.56
CA ASP A 401 5.55 21.04 -10.43
C ASP A 401 4.45 20.01 -10.76
N LYS A 402 4.69 18.72 -10.48
CA LYS A 402 3.67 17.66 -10.68
C LYS A 402 2.50 17.79 -9.69
N ILE A 403 2.67 18.53 -8.59
CA ILE A 403 1.61 18.88 -7.63
C ILE A 403 1.52 20.40 -7.49
N SER A 404 0.30 20.95 -7.58
CA SER A 404 0.08 22.41 -7.60
C SER A 404 0.25 23.12 -6.25
N ASN A 405 0.54 22.38 -5.17
CA ASN A 405 0.61 22.87 -3.80
C ASN A 405 2.00 22.80 -3.17
N CYS A 406 3.08 22.76 -3.98
CA CYS A 406 4.47 22.70 -3.51
C CYS A 406 4.83 23.81 -2.51
N ASN A 407 4.23 25.00 -2.65
CA ASN A 407 4.34 26.11 -1.70
C ASN A 407 3.90 25.76 -0.26
N MET A 408 2.95 24.84 -0.08
CA MET A 408 2.47 24.41 1.25
C MET A 408 3.50 23.59 2.03
N TYR A 409 4.50 23.02 1.36
CA TYR A 409 5.52 22.16 1.99
C TYR A 409 6.76 22.95 2.48
N GLY A 410 6.85 24.25 2.19
CA GLY A 410 7.98 25.10 2.58
C GLY A 410 9.23 24.90 1.70
N ARG A 411 10.14 25.88 1.70
CA ARG A 411 11.42 25.78 0.97
C ARG A 411 12.36 24.73 1.57
N ASP A 412 12.16 24.32 2.83
CA ASP A 412 12.95 23.27 3.47
C ASP A 412 12.62 21.87 2.94
N ALA A 413 11.43 21.63 2.38
CA ALA A 413 11.13 20.38 1.70
C ALA A 413 12.09 20.10 0.52
N CYS A 414 12.56 21.14 -0.16
CA CYS A 414 13.53 21.04 -1.24
C CYS A 414 14.86 20.43 -0.78
N SER A 415 15.35 20.75 0.42
CA SER A 415 16.61 20.20 0.94
C SER A 415 16.40 18.92 1.76
N LYS A 416 15.34 18.87 2.57
CA LYS A 416 15.05 17.80 3.53
C LYS A 416 14.41 16.56 2.90
N TYR A 417 13.63 16.75 1.83
CA TYR A 417 12.93 15.69 1.11
C TYR A 417 13.33 15.69 -0.38
N ARG A 418 14.60 16.02 -0.66
CA ARG A 418 15.12 16.32 -2.00
C ARG A 418 14.66 15.35 -3.11
N PRO A 419 14.73 14.00 -2.98
CA PRO A 419 14.28 13.11 -4.06
C PRO A 419 12.79 13.24 -4.38
N TRP A 420 11.94 13.40 -3.35
CA TRP A 420 10.50 13.67 -3.54
C TRP A 420 10.27 15.05 -4.16
N ALA A 421 11.04 16.06 -3.76
CA ALA A 421 10.93 17.41 -4.28
C ALA A 421 11.46 17.54 -5.73
N GLU A 422 12.48 16.78 -6.11
CA GLU A 422 12.94 16.63 -7.49
C GLU A 422 11.87 15.98 -8.36
N ASP A 423 11.15 14.98 -7.83
CA ASP A 423 10.05 14.32 -8.54
C ASP A 423 8.75 15.13 -8.59
N ASN A 424 8.41 15.94 -7.59
CA ASN A 424 7.07 16.54 -7.46
C ASN A 424 7.05 18.08 -7.53
N CYS A 425 8.14 18.73 -7.13
CA CYS A 425 8.24 20.18 -6.89
C CYS A 425 9.45 20.81 -7.59
N SER A 426 9.76 20.33 -8.80
CA SER A 426 10.96 20.65 -9.56
C SER A 426 11.10 22.14 -9.89
N ALA A 427 9.97 22.85 -10.06
CA ALA A 427 9.92 24.28 -10.37
C ALA A 427 9.96 25.13 -9.10
N TYR A 428 9.12 24.83 -8.11
CA TYR A 428 9.12 25.52 -6.82
C TYR A 428 10.47 25.41 -6.08
N CYS A 429 11.14 24.26 -6.22
CA CYS A 429 12.47 24.03 -5.68
C CYS A 429 13.62 24.44 -6.62
N GLN A 430 13.32 24.92 -7.84
CA GLN A 430 14.29 25.43 -8.82
C GLN A 430 15.38 24.42 -9.21
N PHE A 431 15.04 23.13 -9.27
CA PHE A 431 15.95 22.06 -9.69
C PHE A 431 16.17 22.01 -11.21
N CYS A 432 15.28 22.62 -11.99
CA CYS A 432 15.41 22.74 -13.44
C CYS A 432 16.48 23.76 -13.86
N THR A 433 17.75 23.39 -13.80
CA THR A 433 18.86 24.16 -14.38
C THR A 433 18.84 24.05 -15.91
N GLY A 434 17.93 24.77 -16.56
CA GLY A 434 17.74 24.76 -18.02
C GLY A 434 17.50 26.16 -18.61
N ASP A 435 16.52 26.90 -18.10
CA ASP A 435 16.12 28.20 -18.66
C ASP A 435 16.93 29.36 -18.07
N SER A 436 18.11 29.62 -18.63
CA SER A 436 18.79 30.93 -18.51
C SER A 436 18.11 31.99 -19.43
N GLY A 437 16.78 32.07 -19.33
CA GLY A 437 15.89 32.68 -20.33
C GLY A 437 15.09 33.88 -19.80
N ASN A 438 15.79 34.95 -19.40
CA ASN A 438 15.23 36.29 -19.17
C ASN A 438 13.94 36.38 -18.32
N THR A 439 14.09 36.44 -16.99
CA THR A 439 13.05 37.00 -16.11
C THR A 439 13.56 38.32 -15.53
N THR A 440 12.90 39.42 -15.90
CA THR A 440 13.28 40.78 -15.49
C THR A 440 13.12 40.97 -13.97
N SER A 441 14.10 41.61 -13.33
CA SER A 441 14.00 41.96 -11.91
C SER A 441 12.90 42.99 -11.69
N ALA A 442 11.95 42.66 -10.82
CA ALA A 442 10.96 43.57 -10.25
C ALA A 442 10.82 43.26 -8.75
N GLN A 443 11.70 43.87 -7.96
CA GLN A 443 11.51 44.03 -6.51
C GLN A 443 10.98 45.45 -6.21
N PRO A 444 10.17 45.62 -5.15
CA PRO A 444 9.92 46.93 -4.54
C PRO A 444 11.16 47.43 -3.76
#